data_AF-J3HJT4-F1
#
_entry.id   AF-J3HJT4-F1
#
_cell.length_a   1.000
_cell.length_b   1.000
_cell.length_c   1.000
_cell.angle_alpha   90.00
_cell.angle_beta   90.00
_cell.angle_gamma   90.00
#
_symmetry.space_group_name_H-M   'P 1'
#
loop_
_entity.id
_entity.type
_entity.pdbx_description
1 polymer ?
#
loop_
_entity_poly.entity_id
_entity_poly.type
_entity_poly.pdbx_seq_one_letter_code
_entity_poly.pdbx_strand_id
1 'polypeptide(L)'
;MPFHLDDLDLDSIPDPYHSVLRRMAAAVEDRAVTPAVAIKVIREHLVPLLSDVDSALVSIQGQPSWDKIRTLYPALVFASESQQKQLLAAIGRLIELFVRHSDRPPREIDFPPFIEVFSFNRVCGYLGVPIAKPLLETNDGTRDLYRFCKYCWLPARRKDVCAFHTTSFDEASAARSQPACAHISLKQAQRLRTAFEQHVLALTTRDEMEFHQSGFDLPALLPPSGLSHWLDVRRPHLASLVRKQADTSANSLRILSAVLYGEELGAKVVEAIGGAVYLWTPITTRAEGWLAAWAAKSPRGGARRRGIKLLEV
;
A
#
# COMPACT_ATOMS: atom_id res chain seq x y z
N MET A 1 0.54 10.70 24.71
CA MET A 1 -0.43 11.53 25.45
C MET A 1 -1.42 10.61 26.17
N PRO A 2 -2.18 11.06 27.20
CA PRO A 2 -3.06 10.17 27.97
C PRO A 2 -4.25 9.64 27.17
N PHE A 3 -5.02 8.69 27.74
CA PHE A 3 -6.24 8.17 27.12
C PHE A 3 -7.44 9.07 27.46
N HIS A 4 -7.99 9.73 26.43
CA HIS A 4 -9.02 10.75 26.54
C HIS A 4 -10.42 10.12 26.50
N LEU A 5 -10.87 9.58 27.64
CA LEU A 5 -12.22 9.02 27.80
C LEU A 5 -13.34 10.03 27.52
N ASP A 6 -13.11 11.31 27.81
CA ASP A 6 -14.09 12.39 27.65
C ASP A 6 -14.51 12.60 26.17
N ASP A 7 -13.69 12.10 25.23
CA ASP A 7 -13.96 12.18 23.80
C ASP A 7 -14.90 11.04 23.33
N LEU A 8 -15.31 10.14 24.22
CA LEU A 8 -16.20 9.01 23.94
C LEU A 8 -17.62 9.28 24.44
N ASP A 9 -18.61 8.93 23.62
CA ASP A 9 -20.00 8.79 24.07
C ASP A 9 -20.16 7.47 24.84
N LEU A 10 -19.85 7.52 26.13
CA LEU A 10 -19.86 6.34 27.01
C LEU A 10 -21.27 5.76 27.20
N ASP A 11 -22.33 6.55 27.00
CA ASP A 11 -23.71 6.11 27.12
C ASP A 11 -24.13 5.18 25.97
N SER A 12 -23.38 5.21 24.85
CA SER A 12 -23.56 4.31 23.71
C SER A 12 -22.86 2.94 23.85
N ILE A 13 -22.07 2.74 24.92
CA ILE A 13 -21.24 1.55 25.14
C ILE A 13 -21.85 0.70 26.26
N PRO A 14 -22.13 -0.61 26.04
CA PRO A 14 -22.67 -1.47 27.09
C PRO A 14 -21.80 -1.52 28.36
N ASP A 15 -22.46 -1.52 29.52
CA ASP A 15 -21.86 -1.46 30.86
C ASP A 15 -20.62 -2.34 31.12
N PRO A 16 -20.56 -3.64 30.73
CA PRO A 16 -19.35 -4.43 30.99
C PRO A 16 -18.11 -3.83 30.30
N TYR A 17 -18.27 -3.23 29.13
CA TYR A 17 -17.18 -2.65 28.33
C TYR A 17 -16.81 -1.23 28.81
N HIS A 18 -17.78 -0.47 29.29
CA HIS A 18 -17.55 0.82 29.93
C HIS A 18 -16.63 0.69 31.16
N SER A 19 -16.87 -0.32 32.02
CA SER A 19 -16.04 -0.57 33.19
C SER A 19 -14.58 -0.89 32.82
N VAL A 20 -14.37 -1.57 31.69
CA VAL A 20 -13.05 -1.94 31.18
C VAL A 20 -12.30 -0.72 30.67
N LEU A 21 -12.96 0.14 29.88
CA LEU A 21 -12.37 1.39 29.38
C LEU A 21 -11.92 2.31 30.52
N ARG A 22 -12.71 2.42 31.59
CA ARG A 22 -12.32 3.16 32.80
C ARG A 22 -11.07 2.58 33.47
N ARG A 23 -10.97 1.25 33.59
CA ARG A 23 -9.77 0.59 34.13
C ARG A 23 -8.54 0.85 33.24
N MET A 24 -8.70 0.79 31.93
CA MET A 24 -7.62 1.09 30.98
C MET A 24 -7.16 2.54 31.08
N ALA A 25 -8.07 3.50 31.25
CA ALA A 25 -7.72 4.90 31.48
C ALA A 25 -7.00 5.10 32.81
N ALA A 26 -7.49 4.50 33.88
CA ALA A 26 -6.83 4.53 35.18
C ALA A 26 -5.43 3.91 35.14
N ALA A 27 -5.18 2.91 34.27
CA ALA A 27 -3.86 2.31 34.13
C ALA A 27 -2.83 3.22 33.44
N VAL A 28 -3.28 4.14 32.57
CA VAL A 28 -2.39 5.08 31.88
C VAL A 28 -2.33 6.45 32.55
N GLU A 29 -3.36 6.84 33.31
CA GLU A 29 -3.48 8.14 33.98
C GLU A 29 -3.13 9.27 33.00
N ASP A 30 -2.24 10.19 33.40
CA ASP A 30 -1.73 11.30 32.59
C ASP A 30 -0.51 10.93 31.73
N ARG A 31 -0.09 9.66 31.72
CA ARG A 31 1.13 9.24 31.02
C ARG A 31 0.92 9.16 29.53
N ALA A 32 1.98 9.47 28.78
CA ALA A 32 1.95 9.32 27.35
C ALA A 32 1.83 7.83 26.96
N VAL A 33 0.73 7.48 26.30
CA VAL A 33 0.55 6.14 25.75
C VAL A 33 1.43 5.99 24.50
N THR A 34 2.47 5.18 24.60
CA THR A 34 3.29 4.70 23.46
C THR A 34 2.78 3.33 22.99
N PRO A 35 3.19 2.81 21.82
CA PRO A 35 2.80 1.45 21.40
C PRO A 35 3.13 0.38 22.46
N ALA A 36 4.24 0.50 23.16
CA ALA A 36 4.65 -0.45 24.22
C ALA A 36 3.72 -0.37 25.45
N VAL A 37 3.32 0.84 25.85
CA VAL A 37 2.34 1.04 26.93
C VAL A 37 0.98 0.52 26.50
N ALA A 38 0.55 0.83 25.28
CA ALA A 38 -0.74 0.42 24.78
C ALA A 38 -0.91 -1.11 24.77
N ILE A 39 0.07 -1.84 24.23
CA ILE A 39 -0.01 -3.31 24.20
C ILE A 39 0.02 -3.92 25.60
N LYS A 40 0.74 -3.29 26.55
CA LYS A 40 0.75 -3.72 27.95
C LYS A 40 -0.64 -3.60 28.58
N VAL A 41 -1.29 -2.44 28.45
CA VAL A 41 -2.64 -2.17 28.97
C VAL A 41 -3.67 -3.12 28.34
N ILE A 42 -3.57 -3.35 27.02
CA ILE A 42 -4.42 -4.32 26.31
C ILE A 42 -4.24 -5.73 26.90
N ARG A 43 -3.01 -6.17 27.14
CA ARG A 43 -2.73 -7.48 27.73
C ARG A 43 -3.23 -7.60 29.17
N GLU A 44 -3.13 -6.55 29.97
CA GLU A 44 -3.52 -6.58 31.38
C GLU A 44 -5.05 -6.53 31.58
N HIS A 45 -5.78 -5.87 30.68
CA HIS A 45 -7.21 -5.61 30.88
C HIS A 45 -8.15 -6.32 29.90
N LEU A 46 -7.68 -6.68 28.71
CA LEU A 46 -8.52 -7.28 27.67
C LEU A 46 -8.24 -8.77 27.45
N VAL A 47 -6.97 -9.20 27.51
CA VAL A 47 -6.62 -10.63 27.36
C VAL A 47 -7.27 -11.52 28.43
N PRO A 48 -7.40 -11.10 29.72
CA PRO A 48 -8.10 -11.91 30.72
C PRO A 48 -9.60 -12.13 30.43
N LEU A 49 -10.18 -11.39 29.49
CA LEU A 49 -11.56 -11.56 29.05
C LEU A 49 -11.68 -12.59 27.91
N LEU A 50 -10.56 -13.06 27.37
CA LEU A 50 -10.49 -14.01 26.26
C LEU A 50 -10.22 -15.43 26.76
N SER A 51 -10.63 -16.42 25.97
CA SER A 51 -10.17 -17.80 26.18
C SER A 51 -8.68 -17.94 25.82
N ASP A 52 -8.03 -18.99 26.30
CA ASP A 52 -6.63 -19.27 25.96
C ASP A 52 -6.38 -19.33 24.45
N VAL A 53 -7.32 -19.89 23.70
CA VAL A 53 -7.27 -19.98 22.22
C VAL A 53 -7.37 -18.60 21.58
N ASP A 54 -8.31 -17.77 22.07
CA ASP A 54 -8.57 -16.44 21.50
C ASP A 54 -7.49 -15.42 21.89
N SER A 55 -6.76 -15.66 22.99
CA SER A 55 -5.66 -14.79 23.46
C SER A 55 -4.56 -14.61 22.42
N ALA A 56 -4.34 -15.62 21.57
CA ALA A 56 -3.36 -15.59 20.50
C ALA A 56 -3.65 -14.49 19.46
N LEU A 57 -4.92 -14.09 19.29
CA LEU A 57 -5.35 -13.03 18.38
C LEU A 57 -4.88 -11.63 18.82
N VAL A 58 -4.49 -11.48 20.10
CA VAL A 58 -3.99 -10.22 20.68
C VAL A 58 -2.46 -10.21 20.77
N SER A 59 -1.80 -11.25 20.24
CA SER A 59 -0.34 -11.33 20.21
C SER A 59 0.25 -10.44 19.11
N ILE A 60 1.39 -9.80 19.41
CA ILE A 60 2.17 -9.02 18.45
C ILE A 60 3.57 -9.60 18.38
N GLN A 61 4.01 -9.92 17.16
CA GLN A 61 5.37 -10.38 16.89
C GLN A 61 6.34 -9.20 16.75
N GLY A 62 7.48 -9.28 17.43
CA GLY A 62 8.54 -8.26 17.42
C GLY A 62 8.15 -6.95 18.13
N GLN A 63 8.80 -5.84 17.75
CA GLN A 63 8.55 -4.54 18.37
C GLN A 63 7.11 -4.05 18.10
N PRO A 64 6.37 -3.59 19.13
CA PRO A 64 5.05 -2.99 18.96
C PRO A 64 5.11 -1.69 18.15
N SER A 65 4.15 -1.50 17.25
CA SER A 65 3.90 -0.25 16.53
C SER A 65 2.40 0.01 16.48
N TRP A 66 2.01 1.27 16.26
CA TRP A 66 0.58 1.61 16.18
C TRP A 66 -0.15 0.83 15.09
N ASP A 67 0.47 0.63 13.92
CA ASP A 67 -0.09 -0.18 12.85
C ASP A 67 -0.38 -1.62 13.30
N LYS A 68 0.57 -2.27 13.98
CA LYS A 68 0.40 -3.63 14.50
C LYS A 68 -0.70 -3.72 15.56
N ILE A 69 -0.82 -2.72 16.43
CA ILE A 69 -1.88 -2.70 17.46
C ILE A 69 -3.24 -2.45 16.80
N ARG A 70 -3.31 -1.58 15.80
CA ARG A 70 -4.53 -1.32 15.02
C ARG A 70 -5.02 -2.57 14.30
N THR A 71 -4.13 -3.44 13.80
CA THR A 71 -4.51 -4.70 13.15
C THR A 71 -5.17 -5.71 14.08
N LEU A 72 -5.09 -5.54 15.40
CA LEU A 72 -5.77 -6.42 16.36
C LEU A 72 -7.30 -6.28 16.28
N TYR A 73 -7.82 -5.07 16.05
CA TYR A 73 -9.25 -4.82 15.89
C TYR A 73 -9.86 -5.64 14.74
N PRO A 74 -9.42 -5.50 13.48
CA PRO A 74 -9.99 -6.27 12.38
C PRO A 74 -9.78 -7.78 12.56
N ALA A 75 -8.64 -8.24 13.10
CA ALA A 75 -8.42 -9.66 13.38
C ALA A 75 -9.48 -10.23 14.32
N LEU A 76 -9.82 -9.52 15.39
CA LEU A 76 -10.86 -9.93 16.35
C LEU A 76 -12.28 -9.84 15.77
N VAL A 77 -12.57 -8.85 14.92
CA VAL A 77 -13.87 -8.75 14.22
C VAL A 77 -14.06 -9.92 13.25
N PHE A 78 -13.07 -10.24 12.42
CA PHE A 78 -13.18 -11.39 11.51
C PHE A 78 -13.26 -12.73 12.26
N ALA A 79 -12.53 -12.87 13.37
CA ALA A 79 -12.65 -14.02 14.25
C ALA A 79 -14.05 -14.11 14.90
N SER A 80 -14.63 -12.97 15.28
CA SER A 80 -16.00 -12.89 15.81
C SER A 80 -17.02 -13.42 14.81
N GLU A 81 -16.91 -13.06 13.54
CA GLU A 81 -17.84 -13.51 12.49
C GLU A 81 -17.69 -15.01 12.21
N SER A 82 -16.45 -15.47 12.00
CA SER A 82 -16.17 -16.87 11.68
C SER A 82 -16.52 -17.84 12.82
N GLN A 83 -16.32 -17.42 14.07
CA GLN A 83 -16.58 -18.23 15.26
C GLN A 83 -17.94 -17.93 15.92
N GLN A 84 -18.70 -16.96 15.40
CA GLN A 84 -19.96 -16.47 16.00
C GLN A 84 -19.82 -16.00 17.46
N LYS A 85 -18.67 -15.41 17.83
CA LYS A 85 -18.35 -14.95 19.19
C LYS A 85 -18.36 -13.43 19.31
N GLN A 86 -19.53 -12.85 19.62
CA GLN A 86 -19.70 -11.39 19.75
C GLN A 86 -18.72 -10.70 20.72
N LEU A 87 -18.25 -11.42 21.74
CA LEU A 87 -17.24 -10.92 22.68
C LEU A 87 -15.95 -10.50 21.96
N LEU A 88 -15.53 -11.22 20.91
CA LEU A 88 -14.33 -10.88 20.15
C LEU A 88 -14.48 -9.53 19.44
N ALA A 89 -15.63 -9.29 18.80
CA ALA A 89 -15.92 -7.99 18.18
C ALA A 89 -15.92 -6.85 19.22
N ALA A 90 -16.48 -7.09 20.41
CA ALA A 90 -16.50 -6.10 21.48
C ALA A 90 -15.08 -5.78 21.99
N ILE A 91 -14.24 -6.80 22.24
CA ILE A 91 -12.84 -6.61 22.62
C ILE A 91 -12.07 -5.86 21.52
N GLY A 92 -12.30 -6.22 20.25
CA GLY A 92 -11.72 -5.50 19.12
C GLY A 92 -12.11 -4.02 19.13
N ARG A 93 -13.38 -3.70 19.38
CA ARG A 93 -13.87 -2.32 19.47
C ARG A 93 -13.22 -1.58 20.63
N LEU A 94 -13.05 -2.21 21.79
CA LEU A 94 -12.35 -1.61 22.92
C LEU A 94 -10.90 -1.24 22.59
N ILE A 95 -10.18 -2.11 21.87
CA ILE A 95 -8.82 -1.83 21.38
C ILE A 95 -8.83 -0.62 20.45
N GLU A 96 -9.76 -0.57 19.48
CA GLU A 96 -9.86 0.55 18.53
C GLU A 96 -10.11 1.88 19.25
N LEU A 97 -11.06 1.93 20.18
CA LEU A 97 -11.38 3.15 20.94
C LEU A 97 -10.18 3.61 21.76
N PHE A 98 -9.51 2.68 22.45
CA PHE A 98 -8.33 3.00 23.26
C PHE A 98 -7.16 3.55 22.42
N VAL A 99 -6.88 2.93 21.27
CA VAL A 99 -5.80 3.36 20.37
C VAL A 99 -6.12 4.72 19.74
N ARG A 100 -7.37 4.91 19.31
CA ARG A 100 -7.82 6.13 18.66
C ARG A 100 -7.77 7.33 19.59
N HIS A 101 -8.25 7.18 20.83
CA HIS A 101 -8.39 8.30 21.78
C HIS A 101 -7.21 8.42 22.76
N SER A 102 -6.08 7.77 22.51
CA SER A 102 -4.83 8.03 23.26
C SER A 102 -3.95 9.13 22.66
N ASP A 103 -4.53 9.97 21.79
CA ASP A 103 -3.98 11.19 21.20
C ASP A 103 -5.08 12.24 21.05
N ARG A 104 -4.66 13.50 20.98
CA ARG A 104 -5.52 14.63 20.60
C ARG A 104 -4.85 15.44 19.47
N PRO A 105 -5.49 15.61 18.31
CA PRO A 105 -6.79 15.03 17.91
C PRO A 105 -6.75 13.48 17.89
N PRO A 106 -7.91 12.79 18.01
CA PRO A 106 -7.96 11.33 17.99
C PRO A 106 -7.22 10.79 16.77
N ARG A 107 -6.42 9.73 16.95
CA ARG A 107 -5.62 9.17 15.86
C ARG A 107 -6.53 8.71 14.74
N GLU A 108 -6.42 9.35 13.59
CA GLU A 108 -7.12 8.89 12.40
C GLU A 108 -6.56 7.55 11.95
N ILE A 109 -7.43 6.70 11.41
CA ILE A 109 -7.00 5.50 10.72
C ILE A 109 -6.33 5.98 9.44
N ASP A 110 -5.00 6.05 9.48
CA ASP A 110 -4.19 6.28 8.29
C ASP A 110 -4.29 5.03 7.42
N PHE A 111 -5.19 5.08 6.45
CA PHE A 111 -5.12 4.17 5.33
C PHE A 111 -3.91 4.57 4.50
N PRO A 112 -3.03 3.62 4.12
CA PRO A 112 -1.97 3.93 3.18
C PRO A 112 -2.58 4.62 1.96
N PRO A 113 -1.97 5.71 1.46
CA PRO A 113 -2.56 6.53 0.39
C PRO A 113 -2.77 5.77 -0.93
N PHE A 114 -2.24 4.54 -1.01
CA PHE A 114 -2.22 3.70 -2.19
C PHE A 114 -2.75 2.30 -1.85
N ILE A 115 -3.90 1.96 -2.43
CA ILE A 115 -4.61 0.69 -2.17
C ILE A 115 -3.76 -0.53 -2.52
N GLU A 116 -2.94 -0.44 -3.55
CA GLU A 116 -2.04 -1.50 -3.99
C GLU A 116 -0.92 -1.77 -2.99
N VAL A 117 -0.47 -0.77 -2.24
CA VAL A 117 0.51 -0.96 -1.15
C VAL A 117 -0.15 -1.62 0.04
N PHE A 118 -1.39 -1.23 0.35
CA PHE A 118 -2.17 -1.85 1.43
C PHE A 118 -2.46 -3.33 1.14
N SER A 119 -2.99 -3.63 -0.04
CA SER A 119 -3.24 -5.00 -0.50
C SER A 119 -1.96 -5.83 -0.51
N PHE A 120 -0.87 -5.29 -1.04
CA PHE A 120 0.44 -5.94 -1.02
C PHE A 120 0.91 -6.30 0.40
N ASN A 121 0.77 -5.38 1.36
CA ASN A 121 1.14 -5.64 2.75
C ASN A 121 0.28 -6.76 3.37
N ARG A 122 -1.02 -6.82 3.05
CA ARG A 122 -1.90 -7.91 3.50
C ARG A 122 -1.46 -9.25 2.92
N VAL A 123 -1.24 -9.31 1.60
CA VAL A 123 -0.76 -10.53 0.91
C VAL A 123 0.57 -11.00 1.49
N CYS A 124 1.53 -10.10 1.71
CA CYS A 124 2.80 -10.45 2.37
C CYS A 124 2.58 -10.97 3.80
N GLY A 125 1.65 -10.35 4.54
CA GLY A 125 1.26 -10.80 5.87
C GLY A 125 0.70 -12.22 5.89
N TYR A 126 -0.19 -12.56 4.95
CA TYR A 126 -0.73 -13.92 4.81
C TYR A 126 0.36 -14.94 4.46
N LEU A 127 1.33 -14.55 3.61
CA LEU A 127 2.44 -15.42 3.18
C LEU A 127 3.61 -15.47 4.17
N GLY A 128 3.60 -14.64 5.23
CA GLY A 128 4.72 -14.50 6.16
C GLY A 128 5.99 -13.93 5.52
N VAL A 129 5.88 -13.24 4.37
CA VAL A 129 7.02 -12.65 3.66
C VAL A 129 7.36 -11.30 4.29
N PRO A 130 8.66 -10.99 4.52
CA PRO A 130 9.06 -9.71 5.08
C PRO A 130 8.58 -8.52 4.24
N ILE A 131 8.06 -7.49 4.90
CA ILE A 131 7.73 -6.23 4.25
C ILE A 131 8.89 -5.26 4.48
N ALA A 132 9.56 -4.86 3.40
CA ALA A 132 10.52 -3.78 3.41
C ALA A 132 9.96 -2.55 2.68
N LYS A 133 10.33 -1.35 3.14
CA LYS A 133 10.09 -0.11 2.38
C LYS A 133 11.32 0.13 1.50
N PRO A 134 11.24 -0.03 0.18
CA PRO A 134 12.40 0.16 -0.66
C PRO A 134 12.71 1.65 -0.80
N LEU A 135 13.89 2.04 -0.32
CA LEU A 135 14.38 3.41 -0.32
C LEU A 135 15.38 3.59 -1.47
N LEU A 136 15.16 4.63 -2.27
CA LEU A 136 16.00 5.01 -3.40
C LEU A 136 16.85 6.22 -3.04
N GLU A 137 18.16 6.04 -3.07
CA GLU A 137 19.11 7.15 -2.97
C GLU A 137 19.20 7.93 -4.29
N THR A 138 18.93 9.23 -4.22
CA THR A 138 19.06 10.14 -5.37
C THR A 138 19.92 11.34 -4.99
N ASN A 139 20.40 12.10 -5.98
CA ASN A 139 21.15 13.34 -5.73
C ASN A 139 20.36 14.36 -4.89
N ASP A 140 19.02 14.28 -4.93
CA ASP A 140 18.09 15.13 -4.17
C ASP A 140 17.76 14.55 -2.77
N GLY A 141 18.42 13.46 -2.35
CA GLY A 141 18.19 12.72 -1.11
C GLY A 141 17.47 11.38 -1.27
N THR A 142 17.26 10.69 -0.15
CA THR A 142 16.55 9.40 -0.05
C THR A 142 15.07 9.54 -0.35
N ARG A 143 14.52 8.63 -1.15
CA ARG A 143 13.10 8.60 -1.53
C ARG A 143 12.46 7.25 -1.27
N ASP A 144 11.28 7.26 -0.65
CA ASP A 144 10.45 6.05 -0.54
C ASP A 144 9.82 5.74 -1.91
N LEU A 145 10.11 4.55 -2.46
CA LEU A 145 9.56 4.13 -3.75
C LEU A 145 8.04 3.91 -3.71
N TYR A 146 7.46 3.62 -2.54
CA TYR A 146 6.01 3.48 -2.37
C TYR A 146 5.30 4.79 -2.11
N ARG A 147 6.04 5.90 -1.94
CA ARG A 147 5.46 7.24 -1.94
C ARG A 147 5.26 7.69 -3.39
N PHE A 148 4.24 7.14 -4.05
CA PHE A 148 3.99 7.40 -5.46
C PHE A 148 3.52 8.82 -5.78
N CYS A 149 3.79 9.26 -7.00
CA CYS A 149 3.10 10.37 -7.61
C CYS A 149 1.59 10.09 -7.69
N LYS A 150 0.77 11.10 -7.41
CA LYS A 150 -0.69 10.99 -7.57
C LYS A 150 -1.17 10.74 -9.01
N TYR A 151 -0.29 10.86 -10.01
CA TYR A 151 -0.63 10.70 -11.43
C TYR A 151 0.07 9.53 -12.14
N CYS A 152 0.99 8.80 -11.48
CA CYS A 152 1.70 7.66 -12.08
C CYS A 152 2.38 6.79 -11.00
N TRP A 153 3.22 5.84 -11.42
CA TRP A 153 3.96 4.95 -10.52
C TRP A 153 5.31 5.48 -10.03
N LEU A 154 5.80 6.60 -10.57
CA LEU A 154 7.09 7.14 -10.18
C LEU A 154 7.04 7.73 -8.76
N PRO A 155 8.15 7.67 -7.99
CA PRO A 155 8.25 8.28 -6.68
C PRO A 155 7.92 9.78 -6.71
N ALA A 156 7.10 10.21 -5.76
CA ALA A 156 6.77 11.61 -5.55
C ALA A 156 7.98 12.38 -5.02
N ARG A 157 8.04 13.66 -5.40
CA ARG A 157 8.97 14.65 -4.86
C ARG A 157 8.19 15.60 -3.94
N ARG A 158 7.91 16.82 -4.41
CA ARG A 158 7.13 17.83 -3.68
C ARG A 158 5.67 17.78 -4.12
N LYS A 159 4.74 18.06 -3.21
CA LYS A 159 3.28 18.14 -3.48
C LYS A 159 2.71 16.87 -4.15
N ASP A 160 3.26 15.71 -3.77
CA ASP A 160 2.83 14.38 -4.21
C ASP A 160 2.88 14.16 -5.73
N VAL A 161 3.80 14.85 -6.42
CA VAL A 161 4.05 14.67 -7.86
C VAL A 161 5.51 14.30 -8.14
N CYS A 162 5.74 13.53 -9.20
CA CYS A 162 7.08 13.16 -9.66
C CYS A 162 7.73 14.26 -10.50
N ALA A 163 8.99 14.03 -10.91
CA ALA A 163 9.79 14.94 -11.74
C ALA A 163 9.13 15.32 -13.07
N PHE A 164 8.29 14.45 -13.63
CA PHE A 164 7.65 14.64 -14.94
C PHE A 164 6.24 15.24 -14.84
N HIS A 165 5.62 15.22 -13.66
CA HIS A 165 4.27 15.74 -13.43
C HIS A 165 4.28 17.01 -12.59
N THR A 166 5.16 17.94 -12.94
CA THR A 166 5.31 19.25 -12.30
C THR A 166 5.13 20.37 -13.32
N THR A 167 4.84 21.58 -12.85
CA THR A 167 4.81 22.79 -13.69
C THR A 167 6.20 23.31 -14.03
N SER A 168 7.21 22.90 -13.28
CA SER A 168 8.61 23.29 -13.45
C SER A 168 9.39 22.09 -13.98
N PHE A 169 9.17 21.74 -15.25
CA PHE A 169 9.88 20.65 -15.90
C PHE A 169 11.22 21.18 -16.42
N ASP A 170 12.31 20.54 -16.03
CA ASP A 170 13.64 20.87 -16.53
C ASP A 170 13.93 20.01 -17.77
N GLU A 171 13.91 20.63 -18.95
CA GLU A 171 14.09 19.96 -20.24
C GLU A 171 15.47 19.30 -20.38
N ALA A 172 16.44 19.66 -19.54
CA ALA A 172 17.78 19.05 -19.49
C ALA A 172 17.76 17.55 -19.10
N SER A 173 16.65 17.04 -18.55
CA SER A 173 16.44 15.62 -18.23
C SER A 173 15.93 14.77 -19.42
N ALA A 174 16.06 15.27 -20.66
CA ALA A 174 15.74 14.53 -21.88
C ALA A 174 16.75 13.41 -22.19
N ALA A 175 16.89 12.45 -21.26
CA ALA A 175 17.57 11.19 -21.52
C ALA A 175 16.83 10.43 -22.65
N ARG A 176 17.57 9.68 -23.47
CA ARG A 176 17.04 8.92 -24.62
C ARG A 176 16.03 7.82 -24.25
N SER A 177 15.84 7.54 -22.96
CA SER A 177 14.98 6.50 -22.41
C SER A 177 14.21 7.09 -21.23
N GLN A 178 13.06 7.71 -21.52
CA GLN A 178 12.14 8.25 -20.51
C GLN A 178 11.03 7.23 -20.22
N PRO A 179 10.52 7.18 -18.98
CA PRO A 179 9.40 6.31 -18.64
C PRO A 179 8.13 6.75 -19.38
N ALA A 180 7.24 5.82 -19.71
CA ALA A 180 6.05 6.11 -20.54
C ALA A 180 5.19 7.28 -20.02
N CYS A 181 5.11 7.47 -18.70
CA CYS A 181 4.35 8.57 -18.12
C CYS A 181 4.98 9.97 -18.32
N ALA A 182 6.27 10.05 -18.66
CA ALA A 182 6.96 11.32 -18.92
C ALA A 182 6.48 12.04 -20.18
N HIS A 183 5.88 11.31 -21.12
CA HIS A 183 5.50 11.88 -22.41
C HIS A 183 4.15 12.59 -22.40
N ILE A 184 3.40 12.56 -21.30
CA ILE A 184 2.12 13.27 -21.19
C ILE A 184 2.28 14.56 -20.39
N SER A 185 1.53 15.59 -20.77
CA SER A 185 1.49 16.83 -20.00
C SER A 185 0.79 16.63 -18.64
N LEU A 186 1.12 17.47 -17.65
CA LEU A 186 0.45 17.49 -16.35
C LEU A 186 -1.08 17.57 -16.47
N LYS A 187 -1.60 18.39 -17.40
CA LYS A 187 -3.04 18.52 -17.64
C LYS A 187 -3.67 17.23 -18.19
N GLN A 188 -2.95 16.48 -19.02
CA GLN A 188 -3.41 15.17 -19.48
C GLN A 188 -3.40 14.16 -18.33
N ALA A 189 -2.36 14.18 -17.48
CA ALA A 189 -2.25 13.30 -16.33
C ALA A 189 -3.37 13.54 -15.30
N GLN A 190 -3.69 14.81 -15.05
CA GLN A 190 -4.84 15.22 -14.23
C GLN A 190 -6.18 14.67 -14.74
N ARG A 191 -6.40 14.73 -16.05
CA ARG A 191 -7.61 14.19 -16.69
C ARG A 191 -7.67 12.67 -16.66
N LEU A 192 -6.51 12.00 -16.68
CA LEU A 192 -6.41 10.55 -16.63
C LEU A 192 -6.63 9.98 -15.22
N ARG A 193 -6.40 10.79 -14.18
CA ARG A 193 -6.32 10.37 -12.78
C ARG A 193 -7.47 9.45 -12.35
N THR A 194 -8.72 9.85 -12.59
CA THR A 194 -9.88 9.07 -12.13
C THR A 194 -9.93 7.68 -12.77
N ALA A 195 -9.73 7.59 -14.09
CA ALA A 195 -9.70 6.30 -14.78
C ALA A 195 -8.50 5.45 -14.32
N PHE A 196 -7.33 6.08 -14.13
CA PHE A 196 -6.15 5.43 -13.59
C PHE A 196 -6.39 4.83 -12.20
N GLU A 197 -6.92 5.60 -11.25
CA GLU A 197 -7.21 5.12 -9.89
C GLU A 197 -8.25 3.98 -9.90
N GLN A 198 -9.26 4.06 -10.78
CA GLN A 198 -10.24 2.98 -10.95
C GLN A 198 -9.60 1.68 -11.48
N HIS A 199 -8.70 1.78 -12.45
CA HIS A 199 -7.99 0.60 -12.97
C HIS A 199 -7.05 0.00 -11.92
N VAL A 200 -6.35 0.81 -11.13
CA VAL A 200 -5.52 0.31 -10.02
C VAL A 200 -6.37 -0.41 -8.97
N LEU A 201 -7.51 0.18 -8.59
CA LEU A 201 -8.44 -0.44 -7.65
C LEU A 201 -8.96 -1.78 -8.18
N ALA A 202 -9.44 -1.81 -9.42
CA ALA A 202 -9.96 -3.04 -10.04
C ALA A 202 -8.89 -4.14 -10.11
N LEU A 203 -7.67 -3.78 -10.51
CA LEU A 203 -6.54 -4.71 -10.59
C LEU A 203 -6.17 -5.27 -9.22
N THR A 204 -6.06 -4.40 -8.23
CA THR A 204 -5.71 -4.75 -6.85
C THR A 204 -6.76 -5.67 -6.23
N THR A 205 -8.04 -5.30 -6.34
CA THR A 205 -9.15 -6.11 -5.84
C THR A 205 -9.19 -7.48 -6.51
N ARG A 206 -9.01 -7.56 -7.84
CA ARG A 206 -8.97 -8.83 -8.55
C ARG A 206 -7.84 -9.72 -8.06
N ASP A 207 -6.61 -9.20 -8.02
CA ASP A 207 -5.43 -9.98 -7.63
C ASP A 207 -5.56 -10.52 -6.20
N GLU A 208 -6.08 -9.71 -5.28
CA GLU A 208 -6.30 -10.13 -3.90
C GLU A 208 -7.45 -11.13 -3.74
N MET A 209 -8.55 -10.93 -4.46
CA MET A 209 -9.67 -11.88 -4.45
C MET A 209 -9.26 -13.24 -5.02
N GLU A 210 -8.54 -13.28 -6.14
CA GLU A 210 -8.02 -14.52 -6.72
C GLU A 210 -7.09 -15.23 -5.75
N PHE A 211 -6.22 -14.48 -5.07
CA PHE A 211 -5.33 -15.02 -4.03
C PHE A 211 -6.13 -15.69 -2.90
N HIS A 212 -7.13 -15.01 -2.36
CA HIS A 212 -8.01 -15.58 -1.32
C HIS A 212 -8.78 -16.81 -1.80
N GLN A 213 -9.35 -16.76 -3.01
CA GLN A 213 -10.13 -17.85 -3.58
C GLN A 213 -9.28 -19.08 -3.91
N SER A 214 -7.98 -18.90 -4.14
CA SER A 214 -7.04 -19.99 -4.34
C SER A 214 -6.59 -20.69 -3.06
N GLY A 215 -7.10 -20.30 -1.89
CA GLY A 215 -6.59 -20.82 -0.63
C GLY A 215 -5.16 -20.35 -0.33
N PHE A 216 -4.80 -19.14 -0.80
CA PHE A 216 -3.47 -18.54 -0.62
C PHE A 216 -2.33 -19.17 -1.43
N ASP A 217 -2.65 -19.95 -2.47
CA ASP A 217 -1.65 -20.66 -3.29
C ASP A 217 -1.23 -19.91 -4.57
N LEU A 218 -2.07 -19.00 -5.11
CA LEU A 218 -1.76 -18.30 -6.35
C LEU A 218 -0.64 -17.26 -6.18
N PRO A 219 0.29 -17.13 -7.15
CA PRO A 219 1.34 -16.13 -7.12
C PRO A 219 0.77 -14.73 -7.43
N ALA A 220 0.24 -14.07 -6.41
CA ALA A 220 -0.25 -12.69 -6.48
C ALA A 220 0.89 -11.66 -6.48
N LEU A 221 2.02 -12.01 -5.86
CA LEU A 221 3.23 -11.19 -5.85
C LEU A 221 4.08 -11.44 -7.10
N LEU A 222 4.87 -10.44 -7.49
CA LEU A 222 5.83 -10.59 -8.59
C LEU A 222 6.87 -11.67 -8.22
N PRO A 223 7.00 -12.74 -9.03
CA PRO A 223 7.80 -13.89 -8.67
C PRO A 223 9.30 -13.67 -8.98
N PRO A 224 10.20 -14.37 -8.29
CA PRO A 224 11.64 -14.31 -8.58
C PRO A 224 12.02 -14.94 -9.92
N SER A 225 11.18 -15.84 -10.46
CA SER A 225 11.36 -16.51 -11.75
C SER A 225 10.05 -16.51 -12.54
N GLY A 226 10.13 -16.63 -13.87
CA GLY A 226 8.93 -16.64 -14.72
C GLY A 226 8.27 -15.27 -14.91
N LEU A 227 9.03 -14.19 -14.74
CA LEU A 227 8.54 -12.80 -14.82
C LEU A 227 7.75 -12.52 -16.11
N SER A 228 8.22 -12.98 -17.27
CA SER A 228 7.53 -12.72 -18.54
C SER A 228 6.12 -13.30 -18.56
N HIS A 229 5.97 -14.58 -18.16
CA HIS A 229 4.66 -15.22 -18.07
C HIS A 229 3.77 -14.55 -17.02
N TRP A 230 4.34 -14.19 -15.87
CA TRP A 230 3.59 -13.49 -14.83
C TRP A 230 3.08 -12.12 -15.33
N LEU A 231 3.91 -11.34 -16.04
CA LEU A 231 3.49 -10.09 -16.64
C LEU A 231 2.38 -10.32 -17.68
N ASP A 232 2.47 -11.34 -18.51
CA ASP A 232 1.44 -11.65 -19.51
C ASP A 232 0.07 -11.90 -18.88
N VAL A 233 0.04 -12.65 -17.78
CA VAL A 233 -1.20 -13.00 -17.09
C VAL A 233 -1.72 -11.82 -16.25
N ARG A 234 -0.83 -11.16 -15.50
CA ARG A 234 -1.21 -10.21 -14.44
C ARG A 234 -1.12 -8.75 -14.87
N ARG A 235 -0.20 -8.39 -15.76
CA ARG A 235 0.15 -7.02 -16.18
C ARG A 235 0.31 -6.90 -17.72
N PRO A 236 -0.73 -7.23 -18.51
CA PRO A 236 -0.61 -7.40 -19.95
C PRO A 236 -0.18 -6.14 -20.72
N HIS A 237 -0.58 -4.93 -20.27
CA HIS A 237 -0.14 -3.71 -20.93
C HIS A 237 1.36 -3.47 -20.71
N LEU A 238 1.85 -3.71 -19.49
CA LEU A 238 3.27 -3.64 -19.17
C LEU A 238 4.06 -4.73 -19.90
N ALA A 239 3.52 -5.95 -20.00
CA ALA A 239 4.13 -7.05 -20.75
C ALA A 239 4.36 -6.68 -22.24
N SER A 240 3.37 -6.01 -22.85
CA SER A 240 3.48 -5.51 -24.23
C SER A 240 4.63 -4.50 -24.39
N LEU A 241 4.79 -3.57 -23.45
CA LEU A 241 5.91 -2.62 -23.48
C LEU A 241 7.27 -3.29 -23.27
N VAL A 242 7.35 -4.25 -22.34
CA VAL A 242 8.57 -5.03 -22.09
C VAL A 242 8.99 -5.81 -23.34
N ARG A 243 8.04 -6.48 -24.02
CA ARG A 243 8.31 -7.18 -25.29
C ARG A 243 8.85 -6.27 -26.37
N LYS A 244 8.28 -5.07 -26.52
CA LYS A 244 8.76 -4.08 -27.52
C LYS A 244 10.19 -3.61 -27.27
N GLN A 245 10.71 -3.73 -26.04
CA GLN A 245 12.11 -3.45 -25.70
C GLN A 245 12.99 -4.71 -25.59
N ALA A 246 12.41 -5.91 -25.64
CA ALA A 246 13.11 -7.17 -25.32
C ALA A 246 14.24 -7.52 -26.30
N ASP A 247 14.26 -6.94 -27.51
CA ASP A 247 15.34 -7.08 -28.49
C ASP A 247 16.71 -6.57 -27.98
N THR A 248 16.75 -5.92 -26.80
CA THR A 248 17.95 -5.29 -26.23
C THR A 248 18.63 -6.08 -25.08
N SER A 249 17.99 -7.09 -24.47
CA SER A 249 18.55 -7.80 -23.29
C SER A 249 17.85 -9.12 -22.97
N ALA A 250 18.58 -10.13 -22.50
CA ALA A 250 17.99 -11.39 -21.98
C ALA A 250 17.46 -11.29 -20.54
N ASN A 251 17.78 -10.21 -19.81
CA ASN A 251 17.33 -10.01 -18.43
C ASN A 251 16.00 -9.23 -18.39
N SER A 252 14.90 -9.97 -18.18
CA SER A 252 13.54 -9.41 -18.13
C SER A 252 13.33 -8.36 -17.03
N LEU A 253 14.00 -8.50 -15.86
CA LEU A 253 13.86 -7.52 -14.77
C LEU A 253 14.56 -6.21 -15.12
N ARG A 254 15.73 -6.28 -15.78
CA ARG A 254 16.43 -5.09 -16.29
C ARG A 254 15.58 -4.37 -17.33
N ILE A 255 14.97 -5.08 -18.28
CA ILE A 255 14.07 -4.49 -19.27
C ILE A 255 12.85 -3.86 -18.59
N LEU A 256 12.21 -4.58 -17.66
CA LEU A 256 11.08 -4.05 -16.88
C LEU A 256 11.45 -2.75 -16.17
N SER A 257 12.62 -2.71 -15.51
CA SER A 257 13.10 -1.51 -14.83
C SER A 257 13.35 -0.34 -15.80
N ALA A 258 13.91 -0.61 -16.99
CA ALA A 258 14.16 0.39 -18.01
C ALA A 258 12.86 0.92 -18.62
N VAL A 259 11.86 0.07 -18.86
CA VAL A 259 10.51 0.49 -19.29
C VAL A 259 9.86 1.41 -18.25
N LEU A 260 9.96 1.05 -16.96
CA LEU A 260 9.28 1.75 -15.88
C LEU A 260 9.97 3.06 -15.47
N TYR A 261 11.29 3.13 -15.53
CA TYR A 261 12.07 4.22 -14.93
C TYR A 261 13.06 4.89 -15.88
N GLY A 262 13.30 4.31 -17.07
CA GLY A 262 14.46 4.62 -17.89
C GLY A 262 15.70 3.82 -17.46
N GLU A 263 16.75 3.80 -18.28
CA GLU A 263 17.93 2.94 -18.03
C GLU A 263 18.66 3.28 -16.72
N GLU A 264 19.04 4.54 -16.52
CA GLU A 264 19.86 4.95 -15.36
C GLU A 264 19.09 4.83 -14.04
N LEU A 265 17.86 5.35 -14.00
CA LEU A 265 17.02 5.27 -12.80
C LEU A 265 16.55 3.84 -12.55
N GLY A 266 16.26 3.07 -13.60
CA GLY A 266 15.87 1.66 -13.51
C GLY A 266 16.95 0.83 -12.83
N ALA A 267 18.22 1.03 -13.19
CA ALA A 267 19.34 0.35 -12.54
C ALA A 267 19.40 0.64 -11.03
N LYS A 268 19.25 1.90 -10.62
CA LYS A 268 19.23 2.30 -9.20
C LYS A 268 18.03 1.71 -8.45
N VAL A 269 16.87 1.62 -9.10
CA VAL A 269 15.68 1.02 -8.50
C VAL A 269 15.86 -0.50 -8.32
N VAL A 270 16.46 -1.19 -9.29
CA VAL A 270 16.81 -2.61 -9.18
C VAL A 270 17.75 -2.85 -8.00
N GLU A 271 18.76 -1.99 -7.83
CA GLU A 271 19.67 -2.05 -6.68
C GLU A 271 18.95 -1.81 -5.35
N ALA A 272 18.09 -0.78 -5.28
CA ALA A 272 17.33 -0.43 -4.08
C ALA A 272 16.35 -1.52 -3.63
N ILE A 273 15.73 -2.24 -4.57
CA ILE A 273 14.85 -3.39 -4.27
C ILE A 273 15.66 -4.66 -4.01
N GLY A 274 16.84 -4.79 -4.62
CA GLY A 274 17.72 -5.92 -4.48
C GLY A 274 17.06 -7.24 -4.88
N GLY A 275 17.37 -8.32 -4.16
CA GLY A 275 16.83 -9.65 -4.41
C GLY A 275 15.37 -9.86 -4.00
N ALA A 276 14.73 -8.88 -3.34
CA ALA A 276 13.36 -8.97 -2.86
C ALA A 276 12.36 -8.58 -3.98
N VAL A 277 12.33 -9.39 -5.05
CA VAL A 277 11.62 -9.05 -6.31
C VAL A 277 10.12 -8.81 -6.13
N TYR A 278 9.50 -9.41 -5.11
CA TYR A 278 8.10 -9.19 -4.76
C TYR A 278 7.79 -7.73 -4.38
N LEU A 279 8.78 -6.92 -3.98
CA LEU A 279 8.62 -5.49 -3.72
C LEU A 279 8.31 -4.67 -4.99
N TRP A 280 8.47 -5.24 -6.18
CA TRP A 280 8.01 -4.62 -7.43
C TRP A 280 6.48 -4.69 -7.61
N THR A 281 5.77 -5.48 -6.80
CA THR A 281 4.33 -5.71 -6.98
C THR A 281 3.52 -4.41 -6.96
N PRO A 282 3.64 -3.51 -5.96
CA PRO A 282 2.87 -2.26 -5.96
C PRO A 282 3.22 -1.36 -7.15
N ILE A 283 4.51 -1.30 -7.52
CA ILE A 283 4.99 -0.48 -8.65
C ILE A 283 4.37 -0.98 -9.96
N THR A 284 4.41 -2.29 -10.21
CA THR A 284 3.89 -2.89 -11.45
C THR A 284 2.36 -2.83 -11.50
N THR A 285 1.65 -3.00 -10.38
CA THR A 285 0.20 -2.77 -10.28
C THR A 285 -0.16 -1.36 -10.71
N ARG A 286 0.55 -0.37 -10.16
CA ARG A 286 0.30 1.04 -10.46
C ARG A 286 0.64 1.40 -11.91
N ALA A 287 1.74 0.88 -12.44
CA ALA A 287 2.13 1.09 -13.83
C ALA A 287 1.11 0.47 -14.80
N GLU A 288 0.66 -0.75 -14.54
CA GLU A 288 -0.38 -1.42 -15.34
C GLU A 288 -1.70 -0.65 -15.33
N GLY A 289 -2.18 -0.23 -14.16
CA GLY A 289 -3.40 0.56 -14.07
C GLY A 289 -3.30 1.88 -14.84
N TRP A 290 -2.13 2.52 -14.84
CA TRP A 290 -1.89 3.73 -15.62
C TRP A 290 -1.92 3.45 -17.12
N LEU A 291 -1.26 2.38 -17.58
CA LEU A 291 -1.21 1.99 -18.99
C LEU A 291 -2.58 1.58 -19.51
N ALA A 292 -3.35 0.84 -18.72
CA ALA A 292 -4.73 0.46 -19.03
C ALA A 292 -5.61 1.70 -19.20
N ALA A 293 -5.54 2.65 -18.26
CA ALA A 293 -6.29 3.91 -18.35
C ALA A 293 -5.91 4.72 -19.59
N TRP A 294 -4.60 4.76 -19.92
CA TRP A 294 -4.12 5.46 -21.09
C TRP A 294 -4.59 4.82 -22.40
N ALA A 295 -4.58 3.48 -22.48
CA ALA A 295 -5.08 2.73 -23.63
C ALA A 295 -6.60 2.88 -23.82
N ALA A 296 -7.38 2.97 -22.73
CA ALA A 296 -8.84 3.13 -22.76
C ALA A 296 -9.31 4.54 -23.14
N LYS A 297 -8.41 5.52 -23.28
CA LYS A 297 -8.77 6.91 -23.55
C LYS A 297 -9.41 7.07 -24.94
N SER A 298 -10.64 7.57 -24.97
CA SER A 298 -11.34 7.90 -26.22
C SER A 298 -10.55 8.93 -27.04
N PRO A 299 -10.37 8.74 -28.38
CA PRO A 299 -9.67 9.68 -29.25
C PRO A 299 -10.33 11.07 -29.37
N ARG A 300 -11.54 11.25 -28.84
CA ARG A 300 -12.34 12.47 -29.07
C ARG A 300 -11.90 13.59 -28.15
N GLY A 301 -11.01 14.44 -28.65
CA GLY A 301 -10.73 15.74 -28.06
C GLY A 301 -9.44 16.38 -28.54
N GLY A 302 -9.46 16.97 -29.74
CA GLY A 302 -8.65 18.13 -30.17
C GLY A 302 -7.12 18.13 -29.97
N ALA A 303 -6.52 17.05 -29.51
CA ALA A 303 -5.07 16.95 -29.37
C ALA A 303 -4.50 16.65 -30.75
N ARG A 304 -3.92 17.67 -31.40
CA ARG A 304 -2.94 17.44 -32.49
C ARG A 304 -2.00 16.35 -31.98
N ARG A 305 -1.94 15.22 -32.69
CA ARG A 305 -0.93 14.18 -32.48
C ARG A 305 0.44 14.83 -32.72
N ARG A 306 1.03 15.46 -31.70
CA ARG A 306 2.49 15.41 -31.58
C ARG A 306 2.76 13.93 -31.37
N GLY A 307 3.36 13.29 -32.36
CA GLY A 307 3.51 11.84 -32.48
C GLY A 307 4.22 11.26 -31.26
N ILE A 308 3.46 10.97 -30.21
CA ILE A 308 3.91 10.18 -29.09
C ILE A 308 3.50 8.75 -29.46
N LYS A 309 4.44 8.05 -30.14
CA LYS A 309 4.36 6.63 -30.52
C LYS A 309 4.39 5.68 -29.32
N LEU A 310 3.73 6.01 -28.20
CA LEU A 310 3.79 5.17 -27.01
C LEU A 310 2.97 3.89 -27.13
N LEU A 311 1.96 3.86 -28.03
CA LEU A 311 1.01 2.74 -28.15
C LEU A 311 0.46 2.57 -29.58
N GLU A 312 1.20 2.94 -30.64
CA GLU A 312 0.76 2.49 -31.97
C GLU A 312 0.85 0.94 -31.99
N VAL A 313 -0.31 0.35 -32.25
CA VAL A 313 -0.60 -1.09 -32.36
C VAL A 313 0.08 -1.63 -33.61
#